data_AF-A0A940U6B1-F1
#
_entry.id   AF-A0A940U6B1-F1
#
_cell.length_a   1.000
_cell.length_b   1.000
_cell.length_c   1.000
_cell.angle_alpha   90.00
_cell.angle_beta   90.00
_cell.angle_gamma   90.00
#
_symmetry.space_group_name_H-M   'P 1'
#
loop_
_entity.id
_entity.type
_entity.pdbx_description
1 polymer ?
#
loop_
_entity_poly.entity_id
_entity_poly.type
_entity_poly.pdbx_seq_one_letter_code
_entity_poly.pdbx_strand_id
1 'polypeptide(L)'
;VETRMTKEKEAAGIEILKKAGVNMPVLSFEGKKQWANLMPEIPDQMAKDADKRGLPGSLVMKTYLDELEKDGFKFPRRWVVK
;
A
#
# COMPACT_ATOMS: atom_id res chain seq x y z
N VAL A 1 8.44 2.40 12.50
CA VAL A 1 8.11 3.70 13.12
C VAL A 1 8.86 4.77 12.34
N GLU A 2 8.17 5.54 11.49
CA GLU A 2 8.78 6.67 10.81
C GLU A 2 9.32 7.69 11.82
N THR A 3 10.59 8.07 11.68
CA THR A 3 11.21 9.09 12.51
C THR A 3 10.69 10.48 12.13
N ARG A 4 10.58 11.36 13.12
CA ARG A 4 10.11 12.75 12.95
C ARG A 4 10.84 13.51 11.83
N MET A 5 12.15 13.29 11.69
CA MET A 5 12.95 13.88 10.61
C MET A 5 12.50 13.46 9.20
N THR A 6 11.98 12.24 9.03
CA THR A 6 11.47 11.77 7.74
C THR A 6 10.22 12.55 7.34
N LYS A 7 9.29 12.74 8.27
CA LYS A 7 8.06 13.52 8.04
C LYS A 7 8.35 14.99 7.74
N GLU A 8 9.31 15.58 8.45
CA GLU A 8 9.72 16.97 8.23
C GLU A 8 10.34 17.15 6.84
N LYS A 9 11.17 16.19 6.38
CA LYS A 9 11.74 16.21 5.03
C LYS A 9 10.70 15.97 3.94
N GLU A 10 9.74 15.08 4.14
CA GLU A 10 8.63 14.85 3.21
C GLU A 10 7.77 16.11 3.05
N ALA A 11 7.39 16.75 4.15
CA ALA A 11 6.62 18.00 4.12
C ALA A 11 7.37 19.11 3.37
N ALA A 12 8.67 19.27 3.63
CA ALA A 12 9.51 20.23 2.92
C ALA A 12 9.60 19.94 1.41
N GLY A 13 9.70 18.67 1.02
CA GLY A 13 9.70 18.26 -0.39
C GLY A 13 8.38 18.57 -1.10
N ILE A 14 7.25 18.27 -0.46
CA ILE A 14 5.91 18.57 -1.00
C ILE A 14 5.73 20.09 -1.16
N GLU A 15 6.19 20.89 -0.20
CA GLU A 15 6.17 22.36 -0.28
C GLU A 15 6.98 22.90 -1.47
N ILE A 16 8.16 22.32 -1.76
CA ILE A 16 8.96 22.69 -2.93
C ILE A 16 8.20 22.38 -4.22
N LEU A 17 7.55 21.21 -4.32
CA LEU A 17 6.75 20.84 -5.51
C LEU A 17 5.55 21.77 -5.72
N LYS A 18 4.86 22.16 -4.64
CA LYS A 18 3.79 23.17 -4.72
C LYS A 18 4.30 24.51 -5.23
N LYS A 19 5.43 24.98 -4.71
CA LYS A 19 6.06 26.26 -5.13
C LYS A 19 6.52 26.22 -6.60
N ALA A 20 6.92 25.05 -7.08
CA ALA A 20 7.26 24.84 -8.49
C ALA A 20 6.03 24.77 -9.41
N GLY A 21 4.81 24.93 -8.89
CA GLY A 21 3.57 24.93 -9.68
C GLY A 21 3.10 23.54 -10.11
N VAL A 22 3.60 22.47 -9.48
CA VAL A 22 3.22 21.09 -9.82
C VAL A 22 1.77 20.83 -9.38
N ASN A 23 0.92 20.45 -10.32
CA ASN A 23 -0.42 19.99 -10.00
C ASN A 23 -0.35 18.58 -9.39
N MET A 24 -0.84 18.42 -8.16
CA MET A 24 -0.87 17.14 -7.45
C MET A 24 -2.32 16.68 -7.28
N PRO A 25 -2.93 16.08 -8.32
CA PRO A 25 -4.30 15.59 -8.22
C PRO A 25 -4.37 14.41 -7.25
N VAL A 26 -5.32 14.47 -6.32
CA VAL A 26 -5.62 13.34 -5.44
C VAL A 26 -6.44 12.32 -6.23
N LEU A 27 -5.93 11.08 -6.32
CA LEU A 27 -6.64 10.03 -7.02
C LEU A 27 -7.94 9.68 -6.29
N SER A 28 -9.06 9.73 -7.02
CA SER A 28 -10.38 9.32 -6.52
C SER A 28 -10.35 7.83 -6.14
N PHE A 29 -11.32 7.39 -5.32
CA PHE A 29 -11.42 5.98 -4.96
C PHE A 29 -11.60 5.07 -6.19
N GLU A 30 -12.41 5.50 -7.17
CA GLU A 30 -12.58 4.81 -8.45
C GLU A 30 -11.25 4.74 -9.25
N GLY A 31 -10.49 5.83 -9.30
CA GLY A 31 -9.17 5.83 -9.92
C GLY A 31 -8.19 4.87 -9.22
N LYS A 32 -8.21 4.83 -7.88
CA LYS A 32 -7.43 3.88 -7.08
C LYS A 32 -7.83 2.43 -7.37
N LYS A 33 -9.12 2.16 -7.56
CA LYS A 33 -9.64 0.83 -7.91
C LYS A 33 -9.19 0.38 -9.30
N GLN A 34 -9.31 1.26 -10.30
CA GLN A 34 -8.81 0.99 -11.65
C GLN A 34 -7.31 0.68 -11.64
N TRP A 35 -6.54 1.52 -10.95
CA TRP A 35 -5.11 1.29 -10.77
C TRP A 35 -4.81 -0.03 -10.04
N ALA A 36 -5.51 -0.33 -8.95
CA ALA A 36 -5.34 -1.57 -8.20
C ALA A 36 -5.69 -2.83 -9.01
N ASN A 37 -6.62 -2.74 -9.96
CA ASN A 37 -6.96 -3.85 -10.87
C ASN A 37 -5.89 -4.10 -11.93
N LEU A 38 -5.11 -3.08 -12.32
CA LEU A 38 -3.99 -3.22 -13.26
C LEU A 38 -2.76 -3.86 -12.62
N MET A 39 -2.65 -3.80 -11.30
CA MET A 39 -1.52 -4.39 -10.58
C MET A 39 -1.67 -5.91 -10.47
N PRO A 40 -0.55 -6.66 -10.54
CA PRO A 40 -0.55 -8.09 -10.23
C PRO A 40 -0.92 -8.33 -8.75
N GLU A 41 -1.22 -9.58 -8.39
CA GLU A 41 -1.44 -10.00 -7.00
C GLU A 41 -0.12 -9.98 -6.21
N ILE A 42 0.37 -8.78 -5.89
CA ILE A 42 1.62 -8.56 -5.15
C ILE A 42 1.60 -9.29 -3.79
N PRO A 43 0.52 -9.23 -2.99
CA PRO A 43 0.50 -9.91 -1.69
C PRO A 43 0.69 -11.42 -1.79
N ASP A 44 0.12 -12.05 -2.82
CA ASP A 44 0.29 -13.48 -3.11
C ASP A 44 1.73 -13.82 -3.52
N GLN A 45 2.36 -12.98 -4.35
CA GLN A 45 3.76 -13.15 -4.74
C GLN A 45 4.70 -13.04 -3.53
N MET A 46 4.47 -12.05 -2.66
CA MET A 46 5.26 -11.85 -1.44
C MET A 46 5.06 -12.99 -0.45
N ALA A 47 3.83 -13.47 -0.28
CA ALA A 47 3.51 -14.63 0.54
C ALA A 47 4.27 -15.87 0.07
N LYS A 48 4.23 -16.17 -1.23
CA LYS A 48 4.94 -17.31 -1.83
C LYS A 48 6.45 -17.21 -1.70
N ASP A 49 7.03 -16.02 -1.84
CA ASP A 49 8.46 -15.81 -1.62
C ASP A 49 8.87 -16.06 -0.17
N ALA A 50 8.08 -15.56 0.78
CA ALA A 50 8.31 -15.80 2.20
C ALA A 50 8.14 -17.29 2.56
N ASP A 51 7.14 -17.98 2.01
CA ASP A 51 6.94 -19.42 2.19
C ASP A 51 8.13 -20.22 1.65
N LYS A 52 8.67 -19.86 0.48
CA LYS A 52 9.89 -20.47 -0.08
C LYS A 52 11.10 -20.32 0.83
N ARG A 53 11.14 -19.25 1.64
CA ARG A 53 12.20 -18.99 2.61
C ARG A 53 11.97 -19.70 3.95
N GLY A 54 10.94 -20.54 4.06
CA GLY A 54 10.57 -21.25 5.28
C GLY A 54 9.87 -20.38 6.31
N LEU A 55 9.44 -19.17 5.94
CA LEU A 55 8.66 -18.29 6.79
C LEU A 55 7.16 -18.53 6.52
N PRO A 56 6.26 -18.31 7.49
CA PRO A 56 4.82 -18.45 7.29
C PRO A 56 4.22 -17.25 6.53
N GLY A 57 4.72 -16.99 5.32
CA GLY A 57 4.38 -15.84 4.48
C GLY A 57 2.90 -15.74 4.14
N SER A 58 2.30 -16.85 3.71
CA SER A 58 0.87 -16.91 3.39
C SER A 58 -0.02 -16.62 4.60
N LEU A 59 0.35 -17.15 5.78
CA LEU A 59 -0.41 -16.94 7.00
C LEU A 59 -0.32 -15.49 7.47
N VAL A 60 0.88 -14.91 7.47
CA VAL A 60 1.11 -13.53 7.90
C VAL A 60 0.38 -12.56 6.99
N MET A 61 0.51 -12.73 5.67
CA MET A 61 -0.08 -11.79 4.71
C MET A 61 -1.62 -11.88 4.69
N LYS A 62 -2.18 -13.09 4.83
CA LYS A 62 -3.62 -13.26 5.01
C LYS A 62 -4.14 -12.60 6.28
N THR A 63 -3.45 -12.84 7.41
CA THR A 63 -3.85 -12.27 8.71
C THR A 63 -3.80 -10.74 8.67
N TYR A 64 -2.76 -10.17 8.07
CA TYR A 64 -2.62 -8.73 7.91
C TYR A 64 -3.76 -8.10 7.10
N LEU A 65 -4.14 -8.72 5.99
CA LEU A 65 -5.26 -8.24 5.17
C LEU A 65 -6.60 -8.35 5.93
N ASP A 66 -6.84 -9.48 6.61
CA ASP A 66 -8.05 -9.70 7.39
C ASP A 66 -8.17 -8.72 8.57
N GLU A 67 -7.05 -8.40 9.25
CA GLU A 67 -7.02 -7.42 10.34
C GLU A 67 -7.30 -6.00 9.83
N LEU A 68 -6.71 -5.61 8.69
CA LEU A 68 -6.99 -4.30 8.09
C LEU A 68 -8.46 -4.15 7.67
N GLU A 69 -9.07 -5.20 7.12
CA GLU A 69 -10.51 -5.20 6.82
C GLU A 69 -11.35 -5.06 8.10
N LYS A 70 -10.96 -5.74 9.20
CA LYS A 70 -11.64 -5.63 10.51
C LYS A 70 -11.51 -4.25 11.14
N ASP A 71 -10.36 -3.60 11.00
CA ASP A 71 -10.13 -2.22 11.45
C ASP A 71 -10.87 -1.18 10.59
N GLY A 72 -11.60 -1.62 9.56
CA GLY A 72 -12.45 -0.78 8.73
C GLY A 72 -11.74 -0.17 7.52
N PHE A 73 -10.53 -0.62 7.19
CA PHE A 73 -9.82 -0.16 6.01
C PHE A 73 -10.52 -0.66 4.74
N LYS A 74 -10.96 0.28 3.89
CA LYS A 74 -11.60 -0.04 2.61
C LYS A 74 -10.56 -0.16 1.52
N PHE A 75 -10.18 -1.39 1.21
CA PHE A 75 -9.31 -1.65 0.07
C PHE A 75 -10.00 -1.29 -1.26
N PRO A 76 -9.31 -0.61 -2.20
CA PRO A 76 -9.85 -0.36 -3.54
C PRO A 76 -10.14 -1.63 -4.34
N ARG A 77 -9.44 -2.73 -4.03
CA ARG A 77 -9.58 -4.07 -4.58
C ARG A 77 -9.30 -5.08 -3.47
N ARG A 78 -10.05 -6.18 -3.43
CA ARG A 78 -9.77 -7.29 -2.52
C ARG A 78 -8.54 -8.07 -3.00
N TRP A 79 -7.51 -8.12 -2.18
CA TRP A 79 -6.30 -8.89 -2.44
C TRP A 79 -6.50 -10.33 -1.95
N VAL A 80 -6.12 -11.32 -2.77
CA VAL A 80 -6.30 -12.74 -2.42
C VAL A 80 -4.94 -13.43 -2.43
N VAL A 81 -4.55 -13.94 -1.27
CA VAL A 81 -3.39 -14.84 -1.12
C VAL A 81 -3.88 -16.27 -1.33
N LYS A 82 -3.30 -16.99 -2.30
CA LYS A 82 -3.68 -18.36 -2.70
C LYS A 82 -2.69 -19.41 -2.22
#